data_AF-A0A9D8NL99-F1
#
_entry.id   AF-A0A9D8NL99-F1
#
_cell.length_a   1.000
_cell.length_b   1.000
_cell.length_c   1.000
_cell.angle_alpha   90.00
_cell.angle_beta   90.00
_cell.angle_gamma   90.00
#
_symmetry.space_group_name_H-M   'P 1'
#
loop_
_entity.id
_entity.type
_entity.pdbx_description
1 polymer ?
#
loop_
_entity_poly.entity_id
_entity_poly.type
_entity_poly.pdbx_seq_one_letter_code
_entity_poly.pdbx_strand_id
1 'polypeptide(L)'
;MARILYGEPPHEYPPANRFHGLIGDVRVYGRTLNDEEAAAIASVESLTVLASQAASQRTAQQQTKLRLAFLEQHGSEQIRAAHRELISLQGKRAALVENVPTTMVMEEMATPRDTFVLKRGEYDKPGEKVLPAFPAALTAKSGGAPKNRLDFARW
;
A
#
# COMPACT_ATOMS: atom_id res chain seq x y z
N MET A 1 71.09 -2.43 18.11
CA MET A 1 69.65 -2.38 18.47
C MET A 1 68.86 -2.46 17.18
N ALA A 2 68.12 -3.54 16.98
CA ALA A 2 67.41 -3.88 15.74
C ALA A 2 65.94 -3.43 15.76
N ARG A 3 65.42 -2.91 14.63
CA ARG A 3 64.02 -3.01 14.12
C ARG A 3 63.77 -1.99 13.00
N ILE A 4 62.94 -2.15 11.96
CA ILE A 4 62.35 -3.26 11.18
C ILE A 4 61.94 -2.61 9.83
N LEU A 5 61.83 -3.42 8.78
CA LEU A 5 61.53 -3.10 7.39
C LEU A 5 60.04 -2.82 7.07
N TYR A 6 59.84 -2.08 5.96
CA TYR A 6 58.69 -1.98 5.02
C TYR A 6 57.23 -1.91 5.52
N GLY A 7 56.52 -0.87 5.05
CA GLY A 7 55.06 -0.85 4.91
C GLY A 7 54.62 0.27 3.98
N GLU A 8 54.21 -0.06 2.76
CA GLU A 8 53.49 0.85 1.85
C GLU A 8 52.23 1.42 2.54
N PRO A 9 51.81 2.66 2.23
CA PRO A 9 50.58 3.20 2.79
C PRO A 9 49.39 2.36 2.32
N PRO A 10 48.41 2.06 3.19
CA PRO A 10 47.24 1.30 2.79
C PRO A 10 46.48 2.10 1.74
N HIS A 11 46.19 1.47 0.60
CA HIS A 11 45.20 1.93 -0.36
C HIS A 11 43.84 2.02 0.34
N GLU A 12 43.54 3.19 0.88
CA GLU A 12 42.23 3.55 1.39
C GLU A 12 41.31 3.70 0.17
N TYR A 13 40.72 2.58 -0.27
CA TYR A 13 39.65 2.63 -1.27
C TYR A 13 38.53 3.50 -0.68
N PRO A 14 38.17 4.64 -1.31
CA PRO A 14 37.02 5.39 -0.85
C PRO A 14 35.80 4.45 -0.91
N PRO A 15 34.90 4.50 0.09
CA PRO A 15 33.77 3.58 0.15
C PRO A 15 32.96 3.67 -1.15
N ALA A 16 32.75 2.53 -1.80
CA ALA A 16 32.23 2.38 -3.18
C ALA A 16 30.82 2.97 -3.44
N ASN A 17 30.18 3.56 -2.43
CA ASN A 17 28.81 4.05 -2.47
C ASN A 17 28.69 5.58 -2.30
N ARG A 18 29.71 6.35 -2.71
CA ARG A 18 29.57 7.83 -2.77
C ARG A 18 28.98 8.24 -4.12
N PHE A 19 27.94 9.06 -4.08
CA PHE A 19 27.39 9.67 -5.30
C PHE A 19 28.43 10.61 -5.92
N HIS A 20 28.72 10.41 -7.20
CA HIS A 20 29.60 11.27 -7.99
C HIS A 20 28.78 11.96 -9.07
N GLY A 21 28.45 13.24 -8.84
CA GLY A 21 27.65 14.04 -9.75
C GLY A 21 27.18 15.34 -9.10
N LEU A 22 26.31 16.07 -9.80
CA LEU A 22 25.64 17.25 -9.27
C LEU A 22 24.19 16.91 -8.94
N ILE A 23 23.72 17.36 -7.78
CA ILE A 23 22.32 17.26 -7.38
C ILE A 23 21.66 18.60 -7.64
N GLY A 24 20.67 18.64 -8.53
CA GLY A 24 19.96 19.88 -8.87
C GLY A 24 18.92 20.30 -7.83
N ASP A 25 18.15 19.34 -7.30
CA ASP A 25 17.11 19.57 -6.28
C ASP A 25 16.94 18.31 -5.42
N VAL A 26 16.68 18.49 -4.12
CA VAL A 26 16.34 17.41 -3.19
C VAL A 26 15.18 17.84 -2.34
N ARG A 27 14.14 17.00 -2.29
CA ARG A 27 12.96 17.23 -1.45
C ARG A 27 12.69 16.00 -0.60
N VAL A 28 12.49 16.22 0.69
CA VAL A 28 12.15 15.19 1.67
C VAL A 28 10.78 15.50 2.23
N TYR A 29 9.89 14.50 2.23
CA TYR A 29 8.51 14.63 2.72
C TYR A 29 8.30 13.71 3.92
N GLY A 30 7.67 14.21 4.98
CA GLY A 30 7.29 13.42 6.16
C GLY A 30 6.02 12.60 5.98
N ARG A 31 5.48 12.53 4.75
CA ARG A 31 4.26 11.79 4.41
C ARG A 31 4.41 11.14 3.03
N THR A 32 3.61 10.12 2.78
CA THR A 32 3.47 9.53 1.44
C THR A 32 2.80 10.54 0.51
N LEU A 33 3.45 10.83 -0.62
CA LEU A 33 2.85 11.61 -1.70
C LEU A 33 1.92 10.71 -2.52
N ASN A 34 0.79 11.27 -2.95
CA ASN A 34 -0.01 10.59 -3.96
C ASN A 34 0.60 10.76 -5.38
N ASP A 35 0.13 9.97 -6.33
CA ASP A 35 0.67 9.94 -7.70
C ASP A 35 0.58 11.31 -8.39
N GLU A 36 -0.49 12.08 -8.13
CA GLU A 36 -0.67 13.42 -8.70
C GLU A 36 0.33 14.43 -8.14
N GLU A 37 0.54 14.43 -6.82
CA GLU A 37 1.51 15.28 -6.14
C GLU A 37 2.93 14.96 -6.62
N ALA A 38 3.29 13.68 -6.66
CA ALA A 38 4.59 13.22 -7.13
C ALA A 38 4.85 13.64 -8.59
N ALA A 39 3.85 13.45 -9.47
CA ALA A 39 3.92 13.86 -10.86
C ALA A 39 4.04 15.39 -11.03
N ALA A 40 3.33 16.17 -10.22
CA ALA A 40 3.40 17.63 -10.25
C ALA A 40 4.77 18.16 -9.78
N ILE A 41 5.36 17.54 -8.76
CA ILE A 41 6.69 17.87 -8.26
C ILE A 41 7.78 17.53 -9.29
N ALA A 42 7.62 16.43 -10.03
CA ALA A 42 8.56 16.00 -11.05
C ALA A 42 8.62 16.93 -12.29
N SER A 43 7.60 17.75 -12.53
CA SER A 43 7.66 18.76 -13.59
C SER A 43 8.63 19.88 -13.22
N VAL A 44 9.62 20.10 -14.09
CA VAL A 44 10.72 21.05 -13.87
C VAL A 44 10.29 22.50 -14.18
N GLU A 45 9.35 22.69 -15.08
CA GLU A 45 8.94 24.01 -15.57
C GLU A 45 8.24 24.84 -14.47
N SER A 46 8.46 26.16 -14.49
CA SER A 46 7.80 27.06 -13.55
C SER A 46 6.32 27.24 -13.87
N LEU A 47 5.52 27.59 -12.86
CA LEU A 47 4.09 27.86 -13.03
C LEU A 47 3.83 28.96 -14.06
N THR A 48 4.69 29.98 -14.12
CA THR A 48 4.57 31.09 -15.08
C THR A 48 4.77 30.64 -16.52
N VAL A 49 5.74 29.76 -16.78
CA VAL A 49 5.97 29.17 -18.11
C VAL A 49 4.81 28.28 -18.53
N LEU A 50 4.29 27.47 -17.60
CA LEU A 50 3.14 26.61 -17.90
C LEU A 50 1.88 27.44 -18.15
N ALA A 51 1.67 28.53 -17.41
CA ALA A 51 0.51 29.40 -17.56
C ALA A 51 0.50 30.17 -18.90
N SER A 52 1.66 30.45 -19.50
CA SER A 52 1.75 31.16 -20.79
C SER A 52 1.54 30.26 -22.01
N GLN A 53 1.66 28.94 -21.87
CA GLN A 53 1.40 27.97 -22.94
C GLN A 53 -0.11 27.79 -23.20
N ALA A 54 -0.49 27.36 -24.40
CA ALA A 54 -1.88 27.00 -24.67
C ALA A 54 -2.28 25.71 -23.91
N ALA A 55 -3.55 25.59 -23.49
CA ALA A 55 -4.00 24.41 -22.75
C ALA A 55 -3.80 23.08 -23.49
N SER A 56 -3.90 23.10 -24.83
CA SER A 56 -3.67 21.95 -25.71
C SER A 56 -2.20 21.52 -25.83
N GLN A 57 -1.25 22.37 -25.42
CA GLN A 57 0.18 22.07 -25.48
C GLN A 57 0.71 21.50 -24.16
N ARG A 58 -0.12 21.48 -23.10
CA ARG A 58 0.28 21.04 -21.77
C ARG A 58 0.11 19.54 -21.61
N THR A 59 1.10 18.88 -21.04
CA THR A 59 0.98 17.48 -20.63
C THR A 59 0.07 17.34 -19.41
N ALA A 60 -0.41 16.12 -19.13
CA ALA A 60 -1.23 15.86 -17.93
C ALA A 60 -0.52 16.29 -16.63
N GLN A 61 0.79 16.06 -16.53
CA GLN A 61 1.60 16.44 -15.37
C GLN A 61 1.64 17.96 -15.17
N GLN A 62 1.84 18.72 -16.25
CA GLN A 62 1.85 20.18 -16.24
C GLN A 62 0.47 20.75 -15.86
N GLN A 63 -0.61 20.12 -16.34
CA GLN A 63 -1.97 20.48 -15.95
C GLN A 63 -2.21 20.21 -14.46
N THR A 64 -1.78 19.05 -13.95
CA THR A 64 -1.88 18.71 -12.52
C THR A 64 -1.11 19.72 -11.66
N LYS A 65 0.11 20.10 -12.05
CA LYS A 65 0.91 21.11 -11.32
C LYS A 65 0.19 22.46 -11.24
N LEU A 66 -0.37 22.94 -12.35
CA LEU A 66 -1.16 24.17 -12.37
C LEU A 66 -2.43 24.06 -11.52
N ARG A 67 -3.12 22.92 -11.59
CA ARG A 67 -4.33 22.65 -10.80
C ARG A 67 -4.04 22.70 -9.30
N LEU A 68 -2.98 22.03 -8.85
CA LEU A 68 -2.56 22.04 -7.44
C LEU A 68 -2.17 23.45 -6.99
N ALA A 69 -1.36 24.16 -7.77
CA ALA A 69 -1.00 25.55 -7.47
C ALA A 69 -2.22 26.47 -7.38
N PHE A 70 -3.22 26.27 -8.25
CA PHE A 70 -4.48 26.99 -8.18
C PHE A 70 -5.23 26.67 -6.88
N LEU A 71 -5.42 25.40 -6.54
CA LEU A 71 -6.16 25.00 -5.35
C LEU A 71 -5.49 25.44 -4.03
N GLU A 72 -4.16 25.53 -4.02
CA GLU A 72 -3.39 25.87 -2.82
C GLU A 72 -3.13 27.38 -2.68
N GLN A 73 -2.78 28.07 -3.77
CA GLN A 73 -2.19 29.41 -3.71
C GLN A 73 -3.01 30.48 -4.43
N HIS A 74 -3.54 30.17 -5.63
CA HIS A 74 -4.10 31.19 -6.52
C HIS A 74 -5.63 31.20 -6.66
N GLY A 75 -6.33 30.20 -6.12
CA GLY A 75 -7.78 30.13 -6.11
C GLY A 75 -8.41 31.19 -5.20
N SER A 76 -9.70 31.46 -5.39
CA SER A 76 -10.44 32.34 -4.48
C SER A 76 -10.42 31.79 -3.06
N GLU A 77 -10.67 32.63 -2.05
CA GLU A 77 -10.68 32.16 -0.67
C GLU A 77 -11.69 31.03 -0.44
N GLN A 78 -12.84 31.06 -1.12
CA GLN A 78 -13.82 29.97 -1.03
C GLN A 78 -13.24 28.65 -1.53
N ILE A 79 -12.53 28.67 -2.67
CA ILE A 79 -11.93 27.46 -3.25
C ILE A 79 -10.83 26.92 -2.34
N ARG A 80 -9.93 27.79 -1.86
CA ARG A 80 -8.83 27.37 -0.99
C ARG A 80 -9.35 26.85 0.36
N ALA A 81 -10.39 27.48 0.93
CA ALA A 81 -11.05 27.00 2.14
C ALA A 81 -11.66 25.62 1.93
N ALA A 82 -12.42 25.42 0.84
CA ALA A 82 -13.00 24.13 0.50
C ALA A 82 -11.93 23.06 0.27
N HIS A 83 -10.81 23.40 -0.36
CA HIS A 83 -9.70 22.47 -0.57
C HIS A 83 -9.03 22.05 0.75
N ARG A 84 -8.76 23.01 1.65
CA ARG A 84 -8.23 22.71 3.00
C ARG A 84 -9.20 21.82 3.79
N GLU A 85 -10.49 22.11 3.71
CA GLU A 85 -11.52 21.31 4.36
C GLU A 85 -11.56 19.88 3.81
N LEU A 86 -11.51 19.72 2.48
CA LEU A 86 -11.44 18.42 1.82
C LEU A 86 -10.24 17.60 2.32
N ILE A 87 -9.04 18.18 2.34
CA ILE A 87 -7.83 17.51 2.84
C ILE A 87 -8.01 17.10 4.31
N SER A 88 -8.56 17.99 5.15
CA SER A 88 -8.83 17.69 6.56
C SER A 88 -9.81 16.53 6.72
N LEU A 89 -10.90 16.51 5.95
CA LEU A 89 -11.91 15.44 5.98
C LEU A 89 -11.35 14.10 5.48
N GLN A 90 -10.51 14.12 4.45
CA GLN A 90 -9.81 12.93 3.99
C GLN A 90 -8.90 12.35 5.08
N GLY A 91 -8.14 13.20 5.77
CA GLY A 91 -7.32 12.80 6.92
C GLY A 91 -8.15 12.22 8.07
N LYS A 92 -9.25 12.88 8.43
CA LYS A 92 -10.19 12.39 9.46
C LYS A 92 -10.81 11.04 9.08
N ARG A 93 -11.18 10.85 7.81
CA ARG A 93 -11.70 9.58 7.31
C ARG A 93 -10.65 8.47 7.40
N ALA A 94 -9.42 8.74 7.00
CA ALA A 94 -8.33 7.75 7.09
C ALA A 94 -8.08 7.34 8.54
N ALA A 95 -7.94 8.32 9.44
CA ALA A 95 -7.78 8.06 10.87
C ALA A 95 -8.96 7.29 11.47
N LEU A 96 -10.20 7.60 11.08
CA LEU A 96 -11.37 6.84 11.52
C LEU A 96 -11.26 5.37 11.08
N VAL A 97 -10.99 5.11 9.80
CA VAL A 97 -10.89 3.76 9.25
C VAL A 97 -9.79 2.95 9.95
N GLU A 98 -8.64 3.57 10.22
CA GLU A 98 -7.52 2.91 10.92
C GLU A 98 -7.86 2.55 12.38
N ASN A 99 -8.71 3.35 13.04
CA ASN A 99 -9.12 3.10 14.43
C ASN A 99 -10.33 2.17 14.56
N VAL A 100 -10.99 1.77 13.47
CA VAL A 100 -12.08 0.80 13.53
C VAL A 100 -11.48 -0.59 13.79
N PRO A 101 -11.84 -1.26 14.91
CA PRO A 101 -11.37 -2.62 15.17
C PRO A 101 -11.82 -3.54 14.04
N THR A 102 -10.85 -4.22 13.42
CA THR A 102 -11.15 -5.22 12.40
C THR A 102 -11.17 -6.61 13.04
N THR A 103 -12.06 -7.47 12.55
CA THR A 103 -12.09 -8.89 12.93
C THR A 103 -12.01 -9.71 11.65
N MET A 104 -11.12 -10.70 11.62
CA MET A 104 -11.05 -11.64 10.52
C MET A 104 -12.31 -12.51 10.54
N VAL A 105 -13.13 -12.37 9.50
CA VAL A 105 -14.25 -13.28 9.26
C VAL A 105 -13.81 -14.36 8.28
N MET A 106 -14.20 -15.60 8.56
CA MET A 106 -13.98 -16.70 7.64
C MET A 106 -15.17 -16.81 6.69
N GLU A 107 -14.94 -16.61 5.40
CA GLU A 107 -15.92 -16.88 4.36
C GLU A 107 -15.77 -18.31 3.83
N GLU A 108 -16.89 -18.96 3.49
CA GLU A 108 -16.88 -20.27 2.86
C GLU A 108 -16.56 -20.14 1.36
N MET A 109 -15.70 -21.00 0.84
CA MET A 109 -15.38 -20.97 -0.59
C MET A 109 -16.56 -21.44 -1.43
N ALA A 110 -16.77 -20.83 -2.60
CA ALA A 110 -17.79 -21.27 -3.56
C ALA A 110 -17.65 -22.74 -3.95
N THR A 111 -16.40 -23.20 -4.09
CA THR A 111 -16.06 -24.62 -4.29
C THR A 111 -15.28 -25.09 -3.05
N PRO A 112 -15.83 -26.04 -2.27
CA PRO A 112 -15.13 -26.59 -1.11
C PRO A 112 -13.81 -27.26 -1.52
N ARG A 113 -12.78 -27.11 -0.67
CA ARG A 113 -11.53 -27.85 -0.84
C ARG A 113 -11.73 -29.31 -0.48
N ASP A 114 -11.11 -30.18 -1.25
CA ASP A 114 -11.02 -31.59 -0.91
C ASP A 114 -10.09 -31.76 0.30
N THR A 115 -10.59 -32.44 1.34
CA THR A 115 -9.85 -32.72 2.57
C THR A 115 -9.84 -34.22 2.83
N PHE A 116 -8.73 -34.72 3.36
CA PHE A 116 -8.49 -36.16 3.53
C PHE A 116 -7.92 -36.46 4.92
N VAL A 117 -8.20 -37.65 5.45
CA VAL A 117 -7.54 -38.15 6.66
C VAL A 117 -6.06 -38.42 6.35
N LEU A 118 -5.13 -37.82 7.08
CA LEU A 118 -3.70 -38.07 6.87
C LEU A 118 -3.27 -39.35 7.59
N LYS A 119 -2.68 -40.30 6.86
CA LYS A 119 -2.22 -41.57 7.44
C LYS A 119 -1.02 -41.29 8.36
N ARG A 120 -1.22 -41.47 9.67
CA ARG A 120 -0.20 -41.20 10.70
C ARG A 120 0.35 -39.76 10.65
N GLY A 121 -0.43 -38.80 10.17
CA GLY A 121 -0.02 -37.39 10.05
C GLY A 121 0.95 -37.10 8.89
N GLU A 122 1.20 -38.07 8.00
CA GLU A 122 2.03 -37.86 6.81
C GLU A 122 1.21 -37.11 5.73
N TYR A 123 1.61 -35.87 5.43
CA TYR A 123 0.90 -34.97 4.50
C TYR A 123 0.90 -35.47 3.04
N ASP A 124 1.88 -36.29 2.66
CA ASP A 124 2.03 -36.92 1.36
C ASP A 124 1.23 -38.23 1.21
N LYS A 125 0.64 -38.73 2.30
CA LYS A 125 -0.17 -39.96 2.29
C LYS A 125 -1.62 -39.69 2.68
N PRO A 126 -2.41 -39.06 1.79
CA PRO A 126 -3.84 -38.89 2.01
C PRO A 126 -4.53 -40.26 2.07
N GLY A 127 -5.43 -40.39 3.04
CA GLY A 127 -6.35 -41.49 3.20
C GLY A 127 -7.73 -41.14 2.63
N GLU A 128 -8.77 -41.43 3.40
CA GLU A 128 -10.15 -41.22 2.98
C GLU A 128 -10.51 -39.74 2.90
N LYS A 129 -11.30 -39.37 1.88
CA LYS A 129 -11.87 -38.02 1.75
C LYS A 129 -12.91 -37.80 2.86
N VAL A 130 -12.84 -36.65 3.52
CA VAL A 130 -13.79 -36.27 4.56
C VAL A 130 -14.67 -35.11 4.07
N LEU A 131 -15.90 -35.09 4.58
CA LEU A 131 -16.87 -34.04 4.31
C LEU A 131 -17.22 -33.33 5.61
N PRO A 132 -17.58 -32.03 5.55
CA PRO A 132 -18.11 -31.31 6.69
C PRO A 132 -19.33 -32.01 7.30
N ALA A 133 -19.35 -32.13 8.63
CA ALA A 133 -20.45 -32.73 9.38
C ALA A 133 -20.54 -32.15 10.79
N PHE A 134 -21.72 -32.27 11.41
CA PHE A 134 -21.91 -31.90 12.81
C PHE A 134 -21.55 -33.07 13.73
N PRO A 135 -21.01 -32.81 14.95
CA PRO A 135 -20.84 -33.83 15.98
C PRO A 135 -22.13 -34.61 16.23
N ALA A 136 -22.02 -35.93 16.37
CA ALA A 136 -23.18 -36.80 16.54
C ALA A 136 -24.06 -36.43 17.74
N ALA A 137 -23.45 -35.89 18.81
CA ALA A 137 -24.12 -35.39 20.01
C ALA A 137 -25.05 -34.17 19.78
N LEU A 138 -24.93 -33.49 18.62
CA LEU A 138 -25.68 -32.27 18.30
C LEU A 138 -26.84 -32.51 17.29
N THR A 139 -27.27 -33.76 17.06
CA THR A 139 -28.37 -34.04 16.09
C THR A 139 -29.75 -33.98 16.78
N ALA A 140 -30.84 -33.41 16.22
CA ALA A 140 -31.12 -32.97 14.85
C ALA A 140 -32.04 -31.73 14.78
N LYS A 141 -31.80 -30.86 13.79
CA LYS A 141 -32.88 -30.47 12.86
C LYS A 141 -32.38 -30.48 11.43
N SER A 142 -33.03 -31.34 10.67
CA SER A 142 -32.86 -31.61 9.25
C SER A 142 -33.42 -30.47 8.40
N GLY A 143 -32.63 -30.03 7.44
CA GLY A 143 -33.09 -29.55 6.15
C GLY A 143 -32.01 -29.95 5.15
N GLY A 144 -32.35 -30.20 3.88
CA GLY A 144 -31.38 -30.56 2.84
C GLY A 144 -30.35 -29.47 2.49
N ALA A 145 -30.08 -28.55 3.41
CA ALA A 145 -29.05 -27.54 3.34
C ALA A 145 -27.66 -28.18 3.46
N PRO A 146 -26.61 -27.49 2.99
CA PRO A 146 -25.22 -27.92 3.18
C PRO A 146 -24.90 -28.11 4.68
N LYS A 147 -23.79 -28.76 4.99
CA LYS A 147 -23.29 -28.90 6.38
C LYS A 147 -22.09 -27.99 6.59
N ASN A 148 -22.25 -26.68 6.31
CA ASN A 148 -21.14 -25.73 6.41
C ASN A 148 -21.18 -24.93 7.74
N ARG A 149 -20.24 -23.99 7.90
CA ARG A 149 -20.14 -23.16 9.12
C ARG A 149 -21.35 -22.26 9.35
N LEU A 150 -22.00 -21.78 8.28
CA LEU A 150 -23.22 -20.98 8.38
C LEU A 150 -24.39 -21.83 8.87
N ASP A 151 -24.48 -23.06 8.41
CA ASP A 151 -25.52 -23.99 8.84
C ASP A 151 -25.33 -24.38 10.32
N PHE A 152 -24.09 -24.54 10.78
CA PHE A 152 -23.79 -24.75 12.21
C PHE A 152 -24.17 -23.53 13.06
N ALA A 153 -23.92 -22.30 12.60
CA ALA A 153 -24.25 -21.09 13.35
C ALA A 153 -25.76 -20.81 13.45
N ARG A 154 -26.57 -21.43 12.59
CA ARG A 154 -28.05 -21.30 12.57
C ARG A 154 -28.77 -22.43 13.32
N TRP A 155 -28.04 -23.43 13.80
CA TRP A 155 -28.56 -24.55 14.57
C TRP A 155 -29.03 -24.10 15.96
#